data_AF-A0A3L6TA99-F1
#
_entry.id   AF-A0A3L6TA99-F1
#
_cell.length_a   1.000
_cell.length_b   1.000
_cell.length_c   1.000
_cell.angle_alpha   90.00
_cell.angle_beta   90.00
_cell.angle_gamma   90.00
#
_symmetry.space_group_name_H-M   'P 1'
#
loop_
_entity.id
_entity.type
_entity.pdbx_description
1 polymer ?
#
loop_
_entity_poly.entity_id
_entity_poly.type
_entity_poly.pdbx_seq_one_letter_code
_entity_poly.pdbx_strand_id
1 'polypeptide(L)'
;MAATFVFRNNCNETIYPGVQTDPGRPAFPTTGFQLQPGAEAQYRGVAGTWAGRIWPRHRCSPGGASGGGGGLSCASGDCAGRLECAGAGN
;
A
#
# COMPACT_ATOMS: atom_id res chain seq x y z
N MET A 1 -9.05 21.15 -5.51
CA MET A 1 -9.99 20.07 -5.88
C MET A 1 -9.52 18.78 -5.22
N ALA A 2 -10.44 17.88 -4.84
CA ALA A 2 -10.10 16.60 -4.23
C ALA A 2 -10.33 15.46 -5.24
N ALA A 3 -9.51 14.41 -5.17
CA ALA A 3 -9.56 13.23 -6.02
C ALA A 3 -10.07 12.01 -5.25
N THR A 4 -10.60 11.04 -6.01
CA THR A 4 -10.96 9.71 -5.50
C THR A 4 -10.10 8.68 -6.20
N PHE A 5 -9.41 7.86 -5.40
CA PHE A 5 -8.63 6.73 -5.89
C PHE A 5 -9.42 5.44 -5.69
N VAL A 6 -9.54 4.65 -6.74
CA VAL A 6 -10.21 3.35 -6.73
C VAL A 6 -9.19 2.27 -7.08
N PHE A 7 -9.01 1.32 -6.17
CA PHE A 7 -8.09 0.21 -6.31
C PHE A 7 -8.89 -1.06 -6.50
N ARG A 8 -8.69 -1.76 -7.61
CA ARG A 8 -9.34 -3.03 -7.89
C ARG A 8 -8.31 -4.12 -8.09
N ASN A 9 -8.40 -5.19 -7.32
CA ASN A 9 -7.54 -6.35 -7.48
C ASN A 9 -8.17 -7.33 -8.47
N ASN A 10 -7.69 -7.33 -9.71
CA ASN A 10 -8.10 -8.31 -10.73
C ASN A 10 -7.18 -9.53 -10.78
N CYS A 11 -6.23 -9.67 -9.86
CA CYS A 11 -5.35 -10.83 -9.75
C CYS A 11 -6.05 -11.97 -8.98
N ASN A 12 -5.59 -13.20 -9.20
CA ASN A 12 -6.07 -14.40 -8.49
C ASN A 12 -5.36 -14.62 -7.14
N GLU A 13 -4.63 -13.62 -6.65
CA GLU A 13 -3.95 -13.66 -5.35
C GLU A 13 -4.23 -12.38 -4.56
N THR A 14 -4.12 -12.47 -3.23
CA THR A 14 -4.18 -11.29 -2.37
C THR A 14 -2.95 -10.44 -2.61
N ILE A 15 -3.16 -9.17 -2.96
CA ILE A 15 -2.09 -8.18 -3.07
C ILE A 15 -2.13 -7.26 -1.85
N TYR A 16 -0.99 -6.65 -1.58
CA TYR A 16 -0.86 -5.64 -0.55
C TYR A 16 -0.35 -4.36 -1.20
N PRO A 17 -1.20 -3.44 -1.67
CA PRO A 17 -0.69 -2.19 -2.22
C PRO A 17 0.11 -1.41 -1.16
N GLY A 18 1.21 -0.80 -1.60
CA GLY A 18 2.01 0.15 -0.82
C GLY A 18 1.81 1.56 -1.39
N VAL A 19 1.80 2.56 -0.52
CA VAL A 19 1.68 3.97 -0.91
C VAL A 19 2.77 4.79 -0.24
N GLN A 20 3.50 5.56 -1.03
CA GLN A 20 4.50 6.52 -0.57
C GLN A 20 4.09 7.90 -1.05
N THR A 21 4.03 8.85 -0.12
CA THR A 21 3.79 10.26 -0.43
C THR A 21 5.14 10.98 -0.53
N ASP A 22 5.31 11.86 -1.52
CA ASP A 22 6.53 12.64 -1.68
C ASP A 22 6.73 13.62 -0.50
N PRO A 23 7.98 13.94 -0.13
CA PRO A 23 8.26 14.92 0.92
C PRO A 23 7.55 16.26 0.69
N GLY A 24 6.92 16.79 1.74
CA GLY A 24 6.23 18.10 1.69
C GLY A 24 4.88 18.10 0.96
N ARG A 25 4.38 16.94 0.52
CA ARG A 25 3.02 16.80 -0.04
C ARG A 25 2.00 16.38 1.03
N PRO A 26 0.70 16.67 0.83
CA PRO A 26 -0.34 16.17 1.72
C PRO A 26 -0.30 14.65 1.79
N ALA A 27 -0.52 14.05 2.97
CA ALA A 27 -0.50 12.60 3.11
C ALA A 27 -1.64 11.91 2.35
N PHE A 28 -1.38 10.71 1.82
CA PHE A 28 -2.43 9.78 1.41
C PHE A 28 -3.12 9.16 2.65
N PRO A 29 -4.40 8.74 2.60
CA PRO A 29 -5.10 8.18 3.77
C PRO A 29 -4.50 6.90 4.38
N THR A 30 -3.63 6.20 3.66
CA THR A 30 -2.91 4.98 4.08
C THR A 30 -1.56 4.92 3.37
N THR A 31 -0.61 4.20 3.93
CA THR A 31 0.68 3.85 3.32
C THR A 31 0.79 2.37 2.93
N GLY A 32 -0.22 1.55 3.24
CA GLY A 32 -0.31 0.19 2.77
C GLY A 32 -1.49 -0.59 3.34
N PHE A 33 -2.13 -1.40 2.51
CA PHE A 33 -3.35 -2.12 2.87
C PHE A 33 -3.43 -3.48 2.16
N GLN A 34 -4.33 -4.35 2.61
CA GLN A 34 -4.61 -5.64 1.97
C GLN A 34 -5.77 -5.52 0.98
N LEU A 35 -5.66 -6.19 -0.18
CA LEU A 35 -6.75 -6.27 -1.16
C LEU A 35 -6.90 -7.70 -1.68
N GLN A 36 -8.01 -8.35 -1.32
CA GLN A 36 -8.32 -9.73 -1.73
C GLN A 36 -8.63 -9.83 -3.23
N PRO A 37 -8.49 -11.03 -3.86
CA PRO A 37 -8.89 -11.25 -5.25
C PRO A 37 -10.32 -10.78 -5.52
N GLY A 38 -10.50 -10.00 -6.60
CA GLY A 38 -11.79 -9.45 -7.02
C GLY A 38 -12.32 -8.29 -6.17
N ALA A 39 -11.67 -7.95 -5.06
CA ALA A 39 -12.11 -6.86 -4.18
C ALA A 39 -11.71 -5.48 -4.71
N GLU A 40 -12.41 -4.46 -4.21
CA GLU A 40 -12.16 -3.05 -4.48
C GLU A 40 -12.02 -2.26 -3.17
N ALA A 41 -11.11 -1.29 -3.17
CA ALA A 41 -10.96 -0.29 -2.11
C ALA A 41 -11.05 1.12 -2.70
N GLN A 42 -11.74 2.03 -2.01
CA GLN A 42 -11.90 3.42 -2.45
C GLN A 42 -11.38 4.38 -1.38
N TYR A 43 -10.56 5.34 -1.80
CA TYR A 43 -10.07 6.42 -0.97
C TYR A 43 -10.51 7.75 -1.56
N ARG A 44 -11.46 8.40 -0.88
CA ARG A 44 -12.05 9.68 -1.30
C ARG A 44 -11.37 10.84 -0.58
N GLY A 45 -11.44 12.03 -1.17
CA GLY A 45 -10.94 13.24 -0.51
C GLY A 45 -9.42 13.40 -0.54
N VAL A 46 -8.73 12.67 -1.41
CA VAL A 46 -7.28 12.84 -1.59
C VAL A 46 -7.00 14.23 -2.16
N ALA A 47 -6.05 14.96 -1.58
CA ALA A 47 -5.72 16.30 -2.06
C ALA A 47 -5.33 16.25 -3.55
N GLY A 48 -5.87 17.12 -4.39
CA GLY A 48 -5.49 17.18 -5.82
C GLY A 48 -4.03 17.57 -6.06
N THR A 49 -3.34 18.06 -5.02
CA THR A 49 -1.90 18.36 -5.01
C THR A 49 -1.07 17.22 -4.43
N TRP A 50 -1.68 16.09 -4.09
CA TRP A 50 -0.97 14.88 -3.69
C TRP A 50 -0.03 14.44 -4.82
N ALA A 51 1.19 14.07 -4.47
CA ALA A 51 2.15 13.44 -5.36
C ALA A 51 2.89 12.35 -4.59
N GLY A 52 3.17 11.25 -5.28
CA GLY A 52 3.74 10.07 -4.67
C GLY A 52 3.70 8.86 -5.59
N ARG A 53 4.03 7.70 -5.02
CA ARG A 53 4.08 6.40 -5.70
C ARG A 53 3.09 5.44 -5.07
N ILE A 54 2.45 4.62 -5.90
CA ILE A 54 1.63 3.49 -5.47
C ILE A 54 2.09 2.26 -6.25
N TRP A 55 2.30 1.14 -5.57
CA TRP A 55 2.74 -0.11 -6.21
C TRP A 55 2.09 -1.33 -5.54
N PRO A 56 1.88 -2.42 -6.30
CA PRO A 56 1.40 -3.67 -5.72
C PRO A 56 2.54 -4.44 -5.05
N ARG A 57 2.25 -5.07 -3.92
CA ARG A 57 3.10 -6.11 -3.31
C ARG A 57 2.39 -7.45 -3.43
N HIS A 58 3.12 -8.49 -3.83
CA HIS A 58 2.57 -9.81 -4.14
C HIS A 58 3.36 -10.91 -3.46
N ARG A 59 2.73 -12.08 -3.31
CA ARG A 59 3.26 -13.23 -2.57
C ARG A 59 3.76 -12.84 -1.17
N CYS A 60 2.89 -12.18 -0.42
CA CYS A 60 3.20 -11.71 0.93
C CYS A 60 2.79 -12.72 2.00
N SER A 61 3.60 -12.82 3.05
CA SER A 61 3.36 -13.66 4.23
C SER A 61 3.22 -12.77 5.48
N PRO A 62 2.02 -12.72 6.10
CA PRO A 62 1.83 -12.10 7.41
C PRO A 62 2.64 -12.83 8.48
N GLY A 63 3.31 -12.08 9.37
CA GLY A 63 4.15 -12.63 10.42
C GLY A 63 5.58 -12.98 10.00
N GLY A 64 5.95 -12.75 8.74
CA GLY A 64 7.27 -13.10 8.19
C GLY A 64 8.38 -12.08 8.41
N ALA A 65 8.15 -10.96 9.10
CA ALA A 65 9.20 -9.99 9.38
C ALA A 65 10.05 -10.42 10.58
N SER A 66 11.38 -10.37 10.43
CA SER A 66 12.39 -10.78 11.42
C SER A 66 12.47 -9.89 12.67
N GLY A 67 11.46 -9.05 12.94
CA GLY A 67 11.42 -8.11 14.04
C GLY A 67 10.00 -7.97 14.60
N GLY A 68 9.58 -8.95 15.41
CA GLY A 68 8.51 -8.84 16.41
C GLY A 68 7.15 -8.28 15.98
N GLY A 69 6.19 -9.17 15.70
CA GLY A 69 4.75 -8.92 15.85
C GLY A 69 4.09 -8.00 14.82
N GLY A 70 3.49 -8.58 13.77
CA GLY A 70 2.59 -7.88 12.85
C GLY A 70 3.19 -7.43 11.51
N GLY A 71 4.44 -7.83 11.22
CA GLY A 71 5.06 -7.52 9.94
C GLY A 71 4.50 -8.32 8.76
N LEU A 72 4.71 -7.80 7.55
CA LEU A 72 4.31 -8.41 6.29
C LEU A 72 5.56 -8.50 5.41
N SER A 73 6.00 -9.72 5.08
CA SER A 73 7.14 -9.93 4.18
C SER A 73 6.64 -10.32 2.80
N CYS A 74 7.01 -9.56 1.77
CA CYS A 74 6.59 -9.79 0.39
C CYS A 74 7.77 -10.22 -0.49
N ALA A 75 7.53 -11.16 -1.41
CA ALA A 75 8.56 -11.57 -2.37
C ALA A 75 8.96 -10.44 -3.33
N SER A 76 8.07 -9.47 -3.55
CA SER A 76 8.32 -8.33 -4.44
C SER A 76 7.54 -7.10 -3.99
N GLY A 77 8.14 -5.93 -4.20
CA GLY A 77 7.59 -4.63 -3.79
C GLY A 77 7.63 -4.40 -2.28
N ASP A 78 8.32 -5.24 -1.52
CA ASP A 78 8.37 -5.15 -0.06
C ASP A 78 8.85 -3.77 0.43
N CYS A 79 8.26 -3.30 1.51
CA CYS A 79 8.60 -2.01 2.13
C CYS A 79 9.17 -2.19 3.55
N ALA A 80 10.18 -3.06 3.65
CA ALA A 80 10.91 -3.40 4.88
C ALA A 80 10.09 -4.20 5.90
N GLY A 81 9.30 -5.17 5.41
CA GLY A 81 8.61 -6.13 6.26
C GLY A 81 7.37 -5.58 6.96
N ARG A 82 6.77 -4.48 6.46
CA ARG A 82 5.66 -3.77 7.12
C ARG A 82 4.39 -3.83 6.29
N LEU A 83 3.22 -3.91 6.92
CA LEU A 83 1.95 -3.74 6.22
C LEU A 83 1.77 -2.29 5.74
N GLU A 84 1.91 -1.33 6.64
CA GLU A 84 1.92 0.10 6.35
C GLU A 84 3.35 0.56 6.07
N CYS A 85 3.60 1.08 4.87
CA CYS A 85 4.97 1.34 4.42
C CYS A 85 5.62 2.56 5.10
N ALA A 86 4.85 3.50 5.65
CA ALA A 86 5.35 4.67 6.39
C ALA A 86 6.49 5.44 5.67
N GLY A 87 6.38 5.57 4.34
CA GLY A 87 7.40 6.22 3.50
C GLY A 87 8.54 5.32 3.04
N ALA A 88 8.62 4.06 3.49
CA ALA A 88 9.52 3.06 2.94
C ALA A 88 8.98 2.55 1.60
N GLY A 89 9.73 2.75 0.53
CA GLY A 89 9.39 2.26 -0.81
C GLY A 89 10.64 2.38 -1.64
N ASN A 90 11.18 1.23 -2.06
CA ASN A 90 12.34 1.18 -2.94
C ASN A 90 11.95 1.65 -4.35
#